data_AF-A0A0F3RDP0-F1
#
_entry.id   AF-A0A0F3RDP0-F1
#
_cell.length_a   1.000
_cell.length_b   1.000
_cell.length_c   1.000
_cell.angle_alpha   90.00
_cell.angle_beta   90.00
_cell.angle_gamma   90.00
#
_symmetry.space_group_name_H-M   'P 1'
#
loop_
_entity.id
_entity.type
_entity.pdbx_description
1 polymer ?
#
loop_
_entity_poly.entity_id
_entity_poly.type
_entity_poly.pdbx_seq_one_letter_code
_entity_poly.pdbx_strand_id
1 'polypeptide(L)'
;MTGNIDGANGVNRNFIGNAILNGNINNFNILQCNGGNGKILDLQGNTTVNNIVFADSVLASGTISVNGLLDVGGITFNNSNASGGTLIINTENTINVALLNAIKAKIQINANLTINDPSAGDIGDIRIADNTTYTIDAANGNVNLLK
;
A
#
# COMPACT_ATOMS: atom_id res chain seq x y z
N MET A 1 16.49 7.99 4.76
CA MET A 1 16.62 8.10 6.24
C MET A 1 17.02 6.74 6.75
N THR A 2 17.93 6.62 7.73
CA THR A 2 18.47 5.35 8.23
C THR A 2 18.26 5.21 9.74
N GLY A 3 18.03 3.98 10.22
CA GLY A 3 17.67 3.71 11.62
C GLY A 3 16.16 3.79 11.86
N ASN A 4 15.69 3.55 13.09
CA ASN A 4 14.26 3.66 13.39
C ASN A 4 13.76 5.08 13.10
N ILE A 5 12.61 5.16 12.44
CA ILE A 5 11.94 6.37 12.02
C ILE A 5 10.65 6.46 12.81
N ASP A 6 10.73 7.08 13.98
CA ASP A 6 9.60 7.15 14.89
C ASP A 6 8.87 8.49 14.75
N GLY A 7 7.56 8.42 14.58
CA GLY A 7 6.65 9.55 14.71
C GLY A 7 6.31 9.83 16.16
N ALA A 8 6.05 11.10 16.48
CA ALA A 8 5.24 11.37 17.66
C ALA A 8 3.79 10.97 17.36
N ASN A 9 3.07 10.48 18.36
CA ASN A 9 1.68 10.03 18.18
C ASN A 9 0.83 11.16 17.56
N GLY A 10 0.03 10.84 16.53
CA GLY A 10 -0.78 11.81 15.80
C GLY A 10 -0.04 12.56 14.67
N VAL A 11 1.27 12.35 14.47
CA VAL A 11 2.01 13.06 13.43
C VAL A 11 1.80 12.43 12.05
N ASN A 12 1.56 13.29 11.07
CA ASN A 12 1.54 12.92 9.65
C ASN A 12 2.92 13.18 9.04
N ARG A 13 3.38 12.26 8.18
CA ARG A 13 4.59 12.44 7.35
C ARG A 13 4.20 12.44 5.89
N ASN A 14 4.66 13.46 5.19
CA ASN A 14 4.43 13.63 3.76
C ASN A 14 5.74 13.44 3.00
N PHE A 15 5.73 12.54 2.02
CA PHE A 15 6.84 12.31 1.10
C PHE A 15 6.49 12.80 -0.30
N ILE A 16 7.29 13.76 -0.78
CA ILE A 16 7.20 14.33 -2.13
C ILE A 16 8.41 13.87 -2.92
N GLY A 17 8.18 13.22 -4.06
CA GLY A 17 9.25 12.65 -4.88
C GLY A 17 9.73 11.29 -4.39
N ASN A 18 10.97 10.93 -4.74
CA ASN A 18 11.56 9.65 -4.35
C ASN A 18 12.10 9.71 -2.93
N ALA A 19 11.83 8.68 -2.13
CA ALA A 19 12.36 8.57 -0.78
C ALA A 19 12.62 7.10 -0.43
N ILE A 20 13.70 6.86 0.32
CA ILE A 20 14.04 5.54 0.88
C ILE A 20 14.10 5.67 2.40
N LEU A 21 13.30 4.85 3.08
CA LEU A 21 13.21 4.75 4.52
C LEU A 21 13.87 3.44 4.96
N ASN A 22 15.15 3.56 5.31
CA ASN A 22 16.05 2.45 5.61
C ASN A 22 16.09 2.15 7.12
N GLY A 23 14.96 1.67 7.64
CA GLY A 23 14.77 1.27 9.03
C GLY A 23 13.29 1.06 9.34
N ASN A 24 12.98 0.64 10.57
CA ASN A 24 11.59 0.46 10.99
C ASN A 24 10.89 1.82 11.08
N ILE A 25 9.61 1.87 10.72
CA ILE A 25 8.79 3.09 10.71
C ILE A 25 7.66 2.88 11.68
N ASN A 26 7.57 3.69 12.73
CA ASN A 26 6.58 3.49 13.79
C ASN A 26 5.85 4.79 14.14
N ASN A 27 4.66 4.66 14.73
CA ASN A 27 3.96 5.72 15.44
C ASN A 27 3.53 6.93 14.60
N PHE A 28 3.49 6.81 13.26
CA PHE A 28 2.88 7.83 12.41
C PHE A 28 1.38 7.61 12.31
N ASN A 29 0.64 8.72 12.37
CA ASN A 29 -0.79 8.70 12.10
C ASN A 29 -1.07 8.53 10.60
N ILE A 30 -0.35 9.28 9.76
CA ILE A 30 -0.45 9.15 8.31
C ILE A 30 0.95 9.09 7.71
N LEU A 31 1.20 8.06 6.91
CA LEU A 31 2.30 8.01 5.96
C LEU A 31 1.76 8.33 4.56
N GLN A 32 2.04 9.53 4.07
CA GLN A 32 1.46 10.04 2.84
C GLN A 32 2.48 10.05 1.69
N CYS A 33 2.13 9.43 0.57
CA CYS A 33 2.89 9.49 -0.68
C CYS A 33 2.22 10.50 -1.63
N ASN A 34 2.91 11.61 -1.89
CA ASN A 34 2.52 12.69 -2.80
C ASN A 34 3.33 12.67 -4.12
N GLY A 35 4.04 11.59 -4.40
CA GLY A 35 4.81 11.46 -5.63
C GLY A 35 3.89 11.37 -6.86
N GLY A 36 4.21 12.08 -7.94
CA GLY A 36 3.56 11.84 -9.24
C GLY A 36 3.95 10.47 -9.84
N ASN A 37 3.51 10.20 -11.08
CA ASN A 37 3.85 8.94 -11.74
C ASN A 37 5.38 8.71 -11.79
N GLY A 38 5.82 7.48 -11.51
CA GLY A 38 7.24 7.10 -11.45
C GLY A 38 7.99 7.58 -10.20
N LYS A 39 7.30 8.14 -9.20
CA LYS A 39 7.90 8.44 -7.88
C LYS A 39 7.66 7.29 -6.91
N ILE A 40 8.69 6.94 -6.15
CA ILE A 40 8.68 5.79 -5.25
C ILE A 40 9.03 6.21 -3.82
N LEU A 41 8.15 5.86 -2.88
CA LEU A 41 8.46 5.79 -1.46
C LEU A 41 8.79 4.34 -1.11
N ASP A 42 10.05 4.08 -0.79
CA ASP A 42 10.58 2.74 -0.56
C ASP A 42 10.75 2.48 0.94
N LEU A 43 9.97 1.54 1.47
CA LEU A 43 9.91 1.16 2.88
C LEU A 43 10.76 -0.10 3.06
N GLN A 44 11.99 0.05 3.57
CA GLN A 44 12.93 -1.07 3.68
C GLN A 44 12.75 -1.89 4.96
N GLY A 45 12.27 -1.27 6.04
CA GLY A 45 12.03 -1.94 7.32
C GLY A 45 10.55 -2.21 7.59
N ASN A 46 10.27 -2.78 8.76
CA ASN A 46 8.88 -2.98 9.19
C ASN A 46 8.19 -1.64 9.40
N THR A 47 6.93 -1.54 9.00
CA THR A 47 6.15 -0.30 9.03
C THR A 47 4.88 -0.52 9.86
N THR A 48 4.74 0.25 10.93
CA THR A 48 3.55 0.30 11.80
C THR A 48 3.00 1.73 11.85
N VAL A 49 1.91 2.00 11.13
CA VAL A 49 1.31 3.34 11.02
C VAL A 49 -0.22 3.26 11.03
N ASN A 50 -0.93 4.30 11.48
CA ASN A 50 -2.40 4.22 11.50
C ASN A 50 -2.97 4.22 10.07
N ASN A 51 -2.40 5.01 9.16
CA ASN A 51 -2.88 5.09 7.78
C ASN A 51 -1.73 5.26 6.80
N ILE A 52 -1.88 4.63 5.64
CA ILE A 52 -1.15 4.98 4.42
C ILE A 52 -2.10 5.72 3.49
N VAL A 53 -1.63 6.84 2.93
CA VAL A 53 -2.43 7.66 2.01
C VAL A 53 -1.63 7.94 0.74
N PHE A 54 -2.14 7.47 -0.40
CA PHE A 54 -1.76 7.99 -1.70
C PHE A 54 -2.53 9.30 -1.89
N ALA A 55 -1.80 10.41 -1.86
CA ALA A 55 -2.40 11.72 -1.75
C ALA A 55 -3.24 12.09 -2.96
N ASP A 56 -4.35 12.79 -2.70
CA ASP A 56 -5.22 13.31 -3.72
C ASP A 56 -4.56 14.50 -4.44
N SER A 57 -4.16 14.27 -5.69
CA SER A 57 -3.40 15.18 -6.56
C SER A 57 -3.81 14.92 -8.00
N VAL A 58 -3.85 15.96 -8.84
CA VAL A 58 -4.27 15.86 -10.25
C VAL A 58 -3.18 15.33 -11.20
N LEU A 59 -1.96 15.11 -10.72
CA LEU A 59 -0.78 14.80 -11.56
C LEU A 59 -0.37 13.32 -11.53
N ALA A 60 -1.27 12.41 -11.17
CA ALA A 60 -1.05 10.99 -10.83
C ALA A 60 -0.53 10.74 -9.41
N SER A 61 -0.66 9.47 -9.00
CA SER A 61 -0.35 8.98 -7.66
C SER A 61 0.91 8.13 -7.67
N GLY A 62 1.68 8.18 -6.58
CA GLY A 62 2.99 7.57 -6.50
C GLY A 62 2.94 6.07 -6.27
N THR A 63 4.13 5.50 -6.13
CA THR A 63 4.33 4.11 -5.73
C THR A 63 4.80 4.07 -4.28
N ILE A 64 4.26 3.13 -3.51
CA ILE A 64 4.82 2.71 -2.23
C ILE A 64 5.32 1.28 -2.40
N SER A 65 6.60 1.08 -2.12
CA SER A 65 7.28 -0.22 -2.17
C SER A 65 7.50 -0.71 -0.76
N VAL A 66 7.00 -1.90 -0.44
CA VAL A 66 7.02 -2.51 0.89
C VAL A 66 7.97 -3.70 0.88
N ASN A 67 9.10 -3.57 1.57
CA ASN A 67 10.15 -4.61 1.67
C ASN A 67 10.30 -5.17 3.09
N GLY A 68 9.36 -4.83 3.99
CA GLY A 68 9.25 -5.37 5.34
C GLY A 68 7.80 -5.73 5.67
N LEU A 69 7.54 -6.04 6.93
CA LEU A 69 6.16 -6.25 7.40
C LEU A 69 5.41 -4.91 7.44
N LEU A 70 4.17 -4.92 6.98
CA LEU A 70 3.27 -3.78 6.97
C LEU A 70 2.11 -4.05 7.95
N ASP A 71 2.08 -3.27 9.03
CA ASP A 71 0.99 -3.20 9.99
C ASP A 71 0.34 -1.81 9.87
N VAL A 72 -0.87 -1.76 9.34
CA VAL A 72 -1.53 -0.51 9.00
C VAL A 72 -3.00 -0.55 9.36
N GLY A 73 -3.54 0.56 9.88
CA GLY A 73 -4.97 0.68 10.23
C GLY A 73 -5.89 1.00 9.05
N GLY A 74 -5.35 1.45 7.92
CA GLY A 74 -6.09 1.69 6.68
C GLY A 74 -5.20 2.15 5.53
N ILE A 75 -5.58 1.83 4.29
CA ILE A 75 -4.89 2.29 3.08
C ILE A 75 -5.89 3.05 2.22
N THR A 76 -5.57 4.32 1.94
CA THR A 76 -6.39 5.17 1.06
C THR A 76 -5.68 5.43 -0.24
N PHE A 77 -6.27 4.99 -1.34
CA PHE A 77 -5.82 5.35 -2.69
C PHE A 77 -6.42 6.69 -3.12
N ASN A 78 -5.67 7.43 -3.93
CA ASN A 78 -6.13 8.69 -4.52
C ASN A 78 -7.35 8.44 -5.42
N ASN A 79 -8.34 9.33 -5.34
CA ASN A 79 -9.59 9.19 -6.09
C ASN A 79 -9.71 10.17 -7.26
N SER A 80 -8.96 11.27 -7.25
CA SER A 80 -8.99 12.28 -8.31
C SER A 80 -8.41 11.80 -9.64
N ASN A 81 -7.61 10.71 -9.63
CA ASN A 81 -6.94 10.19 -10.82
C ASN A 81 -7.59 8.93 -11.41
N ALA A 82 -7.19 8.58 -12.63
CA ALA A 82 -7.45 7.27 -13.21
C ALA A 82 -6.69 6.15 -12.45
N SER A 83 -5.48 6.46 -11.97
CA SER A 83 -4.68 5.58 -11.09
C SER A 83 -4.48 6.22 -9.72
N GLY A 84 -5.00 5.56 -8.69
CA GLY A 84 -5.00 6.01 -7.30
C GLY A 84 -3.70 5.74 -6.54
N GLY A 85 -2.75 5.05 -7.17
CA GLY A 85 -1.46 4.71 -6.58
C GLY A 85 -1.09 3.27 -6.85
N THR A 86 0.20 2.96 -6.72
CA THR A 86 0.70 1.59 -6.79
C THR A 86 1.23 1.16 -5.44
N LEU A 87 0.74 0.05 -4.91
CA LEU A 87 1.30 -0.62 -3.75
C LEU A 87 2.06 -1.86 -4.23
N ILE A 88 3.37 -1.91 -3.99
CA ILE A 88 4.22 -3.06 -4.33
C ILE A 88 4.56 -3.81 -3.05
N ILE A 89 4.25 -5.10 -3.02
CA ILE A 89 4.53 -6.01 -1.91
C ILE A 89 5.70 -6.91 -2.28
N ASN A 90 6.88 -6.67 -1.69
CA ASN A 90 8.11 -7.43 -1.92
C ASN A 90 8.44 -8.42 -0.79
N THR A 91 7.62 -8.45 0.26
CA THR A 91 7.77 -9.34 1.42
C THR A 91 6.41 -9.87 1.82
N GLU A 92 6.36 -11.07 2.40
CA GLU A 92 5.11 -11.67 2.84
C GLU A 92 4.33 -10.73 3.77
N ASN A 93 3.06 -10.49 3.46
CA ASN A 93 2.21 -9.55 4.19
C ASN A 93 0.75 -10.01 4.24
N THR A 94 0.08 -9.60 5.31
CA THR A 94 -1.38 -9.74 5.47
C THR A 94 -1.98 -8.36 5.72
N ILE A 95 -2.89 -7.93 4.86
CA ILE A 95 -3.65 -6.69 5.00
C ILE A 95 -5.04 -7.05 5.54
N ASN A 96 -5.25 -6.75 6.83
CA ASN A 96 -6.50 -6.99 7.55
C ASN A 96 -7.32 -5.69 7.72
N VAL A 97 -7.20 -4.75 6.79
CA VAL A 97 -7.89 -3.45 6.86
C VAL A 97 -8.54 -3.06 5.55
N ALA A 98 -9.50 -2.15 5.64
CA ALA A 98 -10.18 -1.57 4.49
C ALA A 98 -9.20 -0.87 3.52
N LEU A 99 -9.46 -1.03 2.22
CA LEU A 99 -8.79 -0.31 1.15
C LEU A 99 -9.77 0.71 0.56
N LEU A 100 -9.56 1.98 0.85
CA LEU A 100 -10.42 3.05 0.34
C LEU A 100 -10.02 3.42 -1.09
N ASN A 101 -11.02 3.54 -1.96
CA ASN A 101 -10.85 3.75 -3.40
C ASN A 101 -10.04 2.62 -4.08
N ALA A 102 -10.18 1.38 -3.60
CA ALA A 102 -9.48 0.20 -4.12
C ALA A 102 -9.63 0.02 -5.64
N ILE A 103 -10.74 0.47 -6.24
CA ILE A 103 -10.97 0.37 -7.69
C ILE A 103 -9.98 1.21 -8.50
N LYS A 104 -9.32 2.19 -7.86
CA LYS A 104 -8.25 3.00 -8.42
C LYS A 104 -6.87 2.42 -8.15
N ALA A 105 -6.76 1.44 -7.26
CA ALA A 105 -5.51 0.87 -6.83
C ALA A 105 -4.89 -0.01 -7.91
N LYS A 106 -3.57 0.03 -7.96
CA LYS A 106 -2.76 -1.02 -8.56
C LYS A 106 -1.98 -1.72 -7.45
N ILE A 107 -2.15 -3.03 -7.33
CA ILE A 107 -1.40 -3.85 -6.38
C ILE A 107 -0.45 -4.76 -7.18
N GLN A 108 0.85 -4.65 -6.89
CA GLN A 108 1.85 -5.55 -7.45
C GLN A 108 2.35 -6.50 -6.35
N ILE A 109 2.26 -7.79 -6.63
CA ILE A 109 2.52 -8.87 -5.68
C ILE A 109 3.77 -9.61 -6.13
N ASN A 110 4.90 -9.35 -5.46
CA ASN A 110 6.18 -10.01 -5.69
C ASN A 110 6.53 -11.03 -4.58
N ALA A 111 5.70 -11.11 -3.54
CA ALA A 111 5.76 -12.07 -2.44
C ALA A 111 4.33 -12.40 -1.97
N ASN A 112 4.17 -13.43 -1.15
CA ASN A 112 2.86 -13.85 -0.64
C ASN A 112 2.07 -12.67 -0.05
N LEU A 113 0.85 -12.45 -0.53
CA LEU A 113 -0.04 -11.41 -0.01
C LEU A 113 -1.40 -12.01 0.31
N THR A 114 -1.87 -11.74 1.53
CA THR A 114 -3.25 -12.01 1.95
C THR A 114 -3.96 -10.69 2.16
N ILE A 115 -5.15 -10.51 1.57
CA ILE A 115 -6.06 -9.40 1.87
C ILE A 115 -7.33 -10.04 2.44
N ASN A 116 -7.59 -9.81 3.72
CA ASN A 116 -8.59 -10.57 4.49
C ASN A 116 -9.70 -9.68 5.06
N ASP A 117 -9.62 -8.36 4.88
CA ASP A 117 -10.71 -7.48 5.28
C ASP A 117 -11.88 -7.58 4.28
N PRO A 118 -13.10 -7.93 4.72
CA PRO A 118 -14.26 -8.08 3.83
C PRO A 118 -14.71 -6.75 3.19
N SER A 119 -14.25 -5.61 3.72
CA SER A 119 -14.48 -4.27 3.18
C SER A 119 -13.35 -3.74 2.29
N ALA A 120 -12.36 -4.57 1.95
CA ALA A 120 -11.25 -4.20 1.06
C ALA A 120 -11.67 -3.74 -0.35
N GLY A 121 -12.95 -3.86 -0.72
CA GLY A 121 -13.51 -3.33 -1.97
C GLY A 121 -12.97 -4.01 -3.23
N ASP A 122 -13.47 -3.57 -4.39
CA ASP A 122 -12.99 -4.07 -5.68
C ASP A 122 -11.63 -3.45 -6.00
N ILE A 123 -10.60 -4.27 -6.27
CA ILE A 123 -9.27 -3.78 -6.65
C ILE A 123 -9.19 -3.61 -8.17
N GLY A 124 -8.73 -2.44 -8.63
CA GLY A 124 -8.72 -2.08 -10.05
C GLY A 124 -7.74 -2.89 -10.92
N ASP A 125 -6.50 -3.05 -10.45
CA ASP A 125 -5.44 -3.80 -11.16
C ASP A 125 -4.62 -4.60 -10.15
N ILE A 126 -4.47 -5.91 -10.39
CA ILE A 126 -3.57 -6.80 -9.65
C ILE A 126 -2.57 -7.40 -10.64
N ARG A 127 -1.28 -7.19 -10.38
CA ARG A 127 -0.19 -7.84 -11.10
C ARG A 127 0.56 -8.77 -10.17
N ILE A 128 0.61 -10.05 -10.51
CA ILE A 128 1.36 -11.07 -9.76
C ILE A 128 2.65 -11.36 -10.54
N ALA A 129 3.80 -11.35 -9.85
CA ALA A 129 5.08 -11.67 -10.47
C ALA A 129 5.20 -13.16 -10.79
N ASP A 130 6.04 -13.49 -11.78
CA ASP A 130 6.29 -14.86 -12.19
C ASP A 130 6.74 -15.72 -10.99
N ASN A 131 6.23 -16.95 -10.90
CA ASN A 131 6.52 -17.91 -9.84
C ASN A 131 6.15 -17.46 -8.41
N THR A 132 5.29 -16.45 -8.26
CA THR A 132 4.76 -16.03 -6.95
C THR A 132 3.45 -16.74 -6.65
N THR A 133 3.31 -17.29 -5.45
CA THR A 133 2.03 -17.82 -4.97
C THR A 133 1.16 -16.66 -4.48
N TYR A 134 -0.08 -16.63 -4.95
CA TYR A 134 -1.11 -15.71 -4.46
C TYR A 134 -2.34 -16.53 -4.04
N THR A 135 -2.88 -16.22 -2.86
CA THR A 135 -4.06 -16.88 -2.33
C THR A 135 -5.25 -15.95 -2.47
N ILE A 136 -6.27 -16.41 -3.20
CA ILE A 136 -7.58 -15.76 -3.23
C ILE A 136 -8.49 -16.57 -2.32
N ASP A 137 -8.72 -16.07 -1.11
CA ASP A 137 -9.70 -16.66 -0.21
C ASP A 137 -10.99 -15.84 -0.25
N ALA A 138 -11.96 -16.35 -1.02
CA ALA A 138 -13.23 -15.68 -1.24
C ALA A 138 -14.23 -16.08 -0.15
N ALA A 139 -14.30 -15.32 0.93
CA ALA A 139 -15.40 -15.46 1.88
C ALA A 139 -16.73 -15.28 1.14
N ASN A 140 -17.64 -16.27 1.27
CA ASN A 140 -18.95 -16.31 0.62
C ASN A 140 -18.95 -16.45 -0.92
N GLY A 141 -17.86 -16.89 -1.55
CA GLY A 141 -17.88 -17.27 -2.98
C GLY A 141 -18.00 -16.10 -3.96
N ASN A 142 -17.61 -14.88 -3.56
CA ASN A 142 -17.70 -13.67 -4.38
C ASN A 142 -16.60 -13.53 -5.45
N VAL A 143 -15.85 -14.59 -5.71
CA VAL A 143 -14.76 -14.57 -6.70
C VAL A 143 -15.21 -15.31 -7.96
N ASN A 144 -15.30 -14.55 -9.05
CA ASN A 144 -15.53 -15.08 -10.39
C ASN A 144 -14.27 -14.94 -11.24
N LEU A 145 -13.53 -16.03 -11.43
CA LEU A 145 -12.26 -16.07 -12.18
C LEU A 145 -12.44 -16.36 -13.68
N LEU A 146 -13.67 -16.62 -14.14
CA LEU A 146 -13.94 -17.21 -15.45
C LEU A 146 -14.87 -16.35 -16.32
N LYS A 147 -14.87 -15.03 -16.15
CA LYS A 147 -15.72 -14.16 -16.95
C LYS A 147 -15.13 -13.88 -18.34
#